data_AF-A0A959T909-F1
#
_entry.id   AF-A0A959T909-F1
#
_cell.length_a   1.000
_cell.length_b   1.000
_cell.length_c   1.000
_cell.angle_alpha   90.00
_cell.angle_beta   90.00
_cell.angle_gamma   90.00
#
_symmetry.space_group_name_H-M   'P 1'
#
loop_
_entity.id
_entity.type
_entity.pdbx_description
1 polymer ?
#
loop_
_entity_poly.entity_id
_entity_poly.type
_entity_poly.pdbx_seq_one_letter_code
_entity_poly.pdbx_strand_id
1 'polypeptide(L)'
;WVQHHVNEGREEGNFSRWGQLPEKKRRHFAEEAGELIAEGEMPLTEYTWTHAEARLDAGQKKLLIDFFNGLMTGTRSGPAARQQRAHDEDDERE
;
A
#
# COMPACT_ATOMS: atom_id res chain seq x y z
N TRP A 1 17.95 6.74 15.58
CA TRP A 1 18.04 6.18 14.22
C TRP A 1 16.69 5.64 13.74
N VAL A 2 16.13 4.56 14.30
CA VAL A 2 14.78 4.07 13.90
C VAL A 2 13.70 5.15 13.98
N GLN A 3 13.68 5.95 15.06
CA GLN A 3 12.75 7.07 15.19
C GLN A 3 12.90 8.13 14.08
N HIS A 4 14.12 8.32 13.57
CA HIS A 4 14.38 9.26 12.48
C HIS A 4 13.76 8.75 11.18
N HIS A 5 14.00 7.47 10.83
CA HIS A 5 13.33 6.79 9.71
C HIS A 5 11.81 6.84 9.78
N VAL A 6 11.24 6.64 10.98
CA VAL A 6 9.78 6.77 11.18
C VAL A 6 9.29 8.18 10.92
N ASN A 7 10.04 9.21 11.33
CA ASN A 7 9.66 10.60 11.12
C ASN A 7 9.74 10.97 9.64
N GLU A 8 10.83 10.60 8.97
CA GLU A 8 11.05 10.82 7.54
C GLU A 8 9.95 10.15 6.69
N GLY A 9 9.64 8.87 6.95
CA GLY A 9 8.54 8.19 6.28
C GLY A 9 7.18 8.86 6.49
N ARG A 10 6.93 9.47 7.66
CA ARG A 10 5.69 10.24 7.94
C ARG A 10 5.69 11.65 7.34
N GLU A 11 6.85 12.19 7.00
CA GLU A 11 6.98 13.46 6.28
C GLU A 11 6.77 13.25 4.78
N GLU A 12 7.19 12.10 4.24
CA GLU A 12 7.03 11.77 2.83
C GLU A 12 5.70 11.12 2.47
N GLY A 13 5.21 10.16 3.27
CA GLY A 13 4.02 9.36 2.94
C GLY A 13 3.11 9.07 4.11
N ASN A 14 2.57 10.11 4.76
CA ASN A 14 1.59 9.89 5.83
C ASN A 14 0.23 9.46 5.27
N PHE A 15 -0.10 8.18 5.45
CA PHE A 15 -1.34 7.58 4.98
C PHE A 15 -2.62 8.21 5.58
N SER A 16 -2.60 8.71 6.83
CA SER A 16 -3.76 9.35 7.46
C SER A 16 -4.18 10.65 6.79
N ARG A 17 -3.25 11.30 6.08
CA ARG A 17 -3.46 12.54 5.31
C ARG A 17 -3.17 12.34 3.83
N TRP A 18 -3.16 11.09 3.35
CA TRP A 18 -2.83 10.75 1.96
C TRP A 18 -3.67 11.52 0.95
N GLY A 19 -4.99 11.58 1.15
CA GLY A 19 -5.91 12.31 0.26
C GLY A 19 -5.67 13.82 0.20
N GLN A 20 -4.91 14.38 1.14
CA GLN A 20 -4.57 15.81 1.21
C GLN A 20 -3.19 16.10 0.61
N LEU A 21 -2.37 15.06 0.35
CA LEU A 21 -1.05 15.24 -0.24
C LEU A 21 -1.14 15.56 -1.74
N PRO A 22 -0.28 16.46 -2.26
CA PRO A 22 -0.17 16.70 -3.70
C PRO A 22 0.06 15.41 -4.47
N GLU A 23 -0.55 15.27 -5.64
CA GLU A 23 -0.39 14.07 -6.49
C GLU A 23 1.07 13.74 -6.78
N LYS A 24 1.88 14.76 -7.10
CA LYS A 24 3.32 14.60 -7.33
C LYS A 24 4.04 13.96 -6.12
N LYS A 25 3.71 14.40 -4.89
CA LYS A 25 4.32 13.87 -3.66
C LYS A 25 3.86 12.43 -3.39
N ARG A 26 2.58 12.13 -3.63
CA ARG A 26 2.07 10.75 -3.54
C ARG A 26 2.74 9.80 -4.52
N ARG A 27 2.91 10.24 -5.77
CA ARG A 27 3.59 9.45 -6.81
C ARG A 27 5.06 9.19 -6.45
N HIS A 28 5.78 10.24 -6.06
CA HIS A 28 7.17 10.14 -5.62
C HIS A 28 7.32 9.17 -4.44
N PHE A 29 6.48 9.29 -3.41
CA PHE A 29 6.51 8.36 -2.29
C PHE A 29 6.24 6.91 -2.71
N ALA A 30 5.30 6.68 -3.63
CA ALA A 30 4.99 5.33 -4.09
C ALA A 30 6.14 4.72 -4.90
N GLU A 31 6.79 5.51 -5.75
CA GLU A 31 7.99 5.10 -6.50
C GLU A 31 9.11 4.67 -5.55
N GLU A 32 9.52 5.58 -4.66
CA GLU A 32 10.57 5.33 -3.66
C GLU A 32 10.24 4.12 -2.76
N ALA A 33 9.00 4.00 -2.28
CA ALA A 33 8.61 2.87 -1.44
C ALA A 33 8.70 1.53 -2.19
N GLY A 34 8.33 1.49 -3.47
CA GLY A 34 8.47 0.30 -4.32
C GLY A 34 9.93 -0.09 -4.53
N GLU A 35 10.79 0.90 -4.85
CA GLU A 35 12.22 0.72 -5.08
C GLU A 35 12.94 0.20 -3.83
N LEU A 36 12.76 0.85 -2.68
CA LEU A 36 13.40 0.46 -1.41
C LEU A 36 13.01 -0.97 -0.97
N ILE A 37 11.78 -1.42 -1.26
CA ILE A 37 11.36 -2.80 -0.99
C ILE A 37 12.01 -3.77 -1.97
N ALA A 38 12.11 -3.39 -3.25
CA ALA A 38 12.72 -4.20 -4.29
C ALA A 38 14.24 -4.41 -4.04
N GLU A 39 14.92 -3.35 -3.62
CA GLU A 39 16.35 -3.37 -3.26
C GLU A 39 16.61 -4.04 -1.90
N GLY A 40 15.56 -4.22 -1.10
CA GLY A 40 15.66 -4.88 0.21
C GLY A 40 16.16 -3.96 1.32
N GLU A 41 16.15 -2.65 1.09
CA GLU A 41 16.42 -1.64 2.12
C GLU A 41 15.27 -1.55 3.14
N MET A 42 14.04 -1.86 2.69
CA MET A 42 12.85 -1.89 3.53
C MET A 42 12.33 -3.33 3.75
N PRO A 43 12.08 -3.73 5.01
CA PRO A 43 12.32 -2.98 6.25
C PRO A 43 13.80 -2.99 6.68
N LEU A 44 14.20 -1.97 7.45
CA LEU A 44 15.54 -1.85 8.03
C LEU A 44 15.98 -3.13 8.72
N THR A 45 17.19 -3.59 8.43
CA THR A 45 17.71 -4.87 8.94
C THR A 45 17.69 -4.93 10.47
N GLU A 46 18.10 -3.85 11.14
CA GLU A 46 18.14 -3.72 12.60
C GLU A 46 16.74 -3.76 13.22
N TYR A 47 15.71 -3.26 12.50
CA TYR A 47 14.33 -3.36 12.95
C TYR A 47 13.85 -4.82 12.95
N THR A 48 14.24 -5.58 11.92
CA THR A 48 13.87 -7.01 11.81
C THR A 48 14.58 -7.91 12.83
N TRP A 49 15.62 -7.45 13.52
CA TRP A 49 16.29 -8.23 14.58
C TRP A 49 15.37 -8.44 15.79
N THR A 50 14.59 -7.42 16.16
CA THR A 50 13.64 -7.47 17.28
C THR A 50 12.20 -7.67 16.84
N HIS A 51 11.90 -7.50 15.54
CA HIS A 51 10.57 -7.66 14.94
C HIS A 51 10.64 -8.67 13.79
N ALA A 52 10.68 -9.96 14.13
CA ALA A 52 10.80 -11.03 13.14
C ALA A 52 9.62 -11.07 12.16
N GLU A 53 8.44 -10.66 12.62
CA GLU A 53 7.20 -10.52 11.85
C GLU A 53 7.26 -9.45 10.77
N ALA A 54 8.21 -8.50 10.87
CA ALA A 54 8.41 -7.48 9.85
C ALA A 54 9.16 -8.01 8.62
N ARG A 55 9.76 -9.20 8.69
CA ARG A 55 10.48 -9.80 7.55
C ARG A 55 9.49 -10.15 6.45
N LEU A 56 9.67 -9.50 5.30
CA LEU A 56 8.83 -9.74 4.14
C LEU A 56 9.32 -10.97 3.36
N ASP A 57 8.42 -11.92 3.14
CA ASP A 57 8.65 -12.99 2.17
C ASP A 57 8.55 -12.47 0.71
N ALA A 58 8.94 -13.29 -0.26
CA ALA A 58 8.95 -12.90 -1.66
C ALA A 58 7.55 -12.52 -2.20
N GLY A 59 6.49 -13.18 -1.73
CA GLY A 59 5.11 -12.89 -2.10
C GLY A 59 4.63 -11.56 -1.52
N GLN A 60 4.95 -11.29 -0.24
CA GLN A 60 4.64 -10.04 0.43
C GLN A 60 5.39 -8.86 -0.19
N LYS A 61 6.68 -9.02 -0.50
CA LYS A 61 7.46 -8.00 -1.23
C LYS A 61 6.80 -7.68 -2.57
N LYS A 62 6.48 -8.70 -3.35
CA LYS A 62 5.82 -8.52 -4.65
C LYS A 62 4.48 -7.80 -4.51
N LEU A 63 3.66 -8.18 -3.52
CA LEU A 63 2.36 -7.55 -3.28
C LEU A 63 2.50 -6.05 -2.98
N LEU A 64 3.47 -5.66 -2.15
CA LEU A 64 3.71 -4.26 -1.82
C LEU A 64 4.26 -3.47 -3.01
N ILE A 65 5.21 -4.03 -3.76
CA ILE A 65 5.77 -3.41 -4.97
C ILE A 65 4.66 -3.18 -6.00
N ASP A 66 3.84 -4.20 -6.27
CA ASP A 66 2.71 -4.10 -7.20
C ASP A 66 1.69 -3.04 -6.75
N PHE A 67 1.40 -2.99 -5.43
CA PHE A 67 0.51 -1.99 -4.85
C PHE A 67 1.03 -0.57 -5.09
N PHE A 68 2.29 -0.30 -4.75
CA PHE A 68 2.88 1.04 -4.93
C PHE A 68 2.99 1.43 -6.41
N ASN A 69 3.37 0.51 -7.28
CA ASN A 69 3.37 0.72 -8.74
C ASN A 69 1.96 1.05 -9.27
N GLY A 70 0.93 0.40 -8.73
CA GLY A 70 -0.47 0.68 -9.06
C GLY A 70 -0.91 2.11 -8.70
N LEU A 71 -0.37 2.70 -7.63
CA LEU A 71 -0.68 4.08 -7.24
C LEU A 71 -0.16 5.12 -8.24
N MET A 72 0.87 4.80 -9.03
CA MET A 72 1.44 5.70 -10.04
C MET A 72 0.66 5.72 -11.35
N THR A 73 0.03 4.61 -11.73
CA THR A 73 -0.59 4.43 -13.05
C THR A 73 -2.05 4.86 -13.11
N GLY A 74 -2.58 5.46 -12.03
CA GLY A 74 -3.98 5.91 -11.96
C GLY A 74 -5.02 4.80 -12.16
N THR A 75 -4.59 3.53 -12.07
CA THR A 75 -5.43 2.40 -12.39
C THR A 75 -6.23 1.97 -11.16
N ARG A 76 -7.55 2.15 -11.23
CA ARG A 76 -8.53 1.56 -10.31
C ARG A 76 -8.41 0.03 -10.36
N SER A 77 -7.53 -0.54 -9.54
CA SER A 77 -7.60 -1.95 -9.17
C SER A 77 -7.73 -2.03 -7.65
N GLY A 78 -8.91 -1.63 -7.17
CA GLY A 78 -9.38 -2.10 -5.86
C GLY A 78 -9.88 -3.54 -6.02
N PRO A 79 -9.81 -4.37 -4.97
CA PRO A 79 -10.43 -5.70 -5.02
C PRO A 79 -11.91 -5.51 -5.28
N ALA A 80 -12.43 -6.31 -6.21
CA ALA A 80 -13.82 -6.37 -6.67
C ALA A 80 -14.83 -5.81 -5.65
N ALA A 81 -15.55 -4.76 -6.07
CA ALA A 81 -16.76 -4.31 -5.42
C ALA A 81 -17.73 -5.50 -5.28
N ARG A 82 -17.75 -6.12 -4.10
CA ARG A 82 -18.82 -7.04 -3.71
C ARG A 82 -20.02 -6.19 -3.28
N GLN A 83 -20.72 -5.65 -4.27
CA GLN A 83 -22.10 -5.22 -4.15
C GLN A 83 -22.90 -5.92 -5.26
N GLN A 84 -23.39 -7.11 -4.93
CA GLN A 84 -24.76 -7.46 -5.27
C GLN A 84 -25.44 -7.88 -3.97
N ARG A 85 -26.13 -6.89 -3.37
CA ARG A 85 -27.41 -7.17 -2.74
C ARG A 85 -28.31 -7.66 -3.89
N ALA A 86 -28.67 -8.94 -3.89
CA ALA A 86 -29.79 -9.40 -4.68
C ALA A 86 -31.03 -8.78 -4.04
N HIS A 87 -31.57 -7.79 -4.74
CA HIS A 87 -32.81 -7.11 -4.44
C HIS A 87 -33.94 -7.99 -4.97
N ASP A 88 -35.00 -8.09 -4.18
CA ASP A 88 -36.26 -8.76 -4.49
C ASP A 88 -36.77 -8.44 -5.90
N GLU A 89 -37.03 -9.49 -6.70
CA GLU A 89 -38.04 -9.55 -7.77
C GLU A 89 -38.46 -11.02 -7.94
N ASP A 90 -39.26 -11.54 -7.01
CA ASP A 90 -40.17 -12.67 -7.25
C ASP A 90 -41.55 -12.26 -6.71
N ASP A 91 -42.16 -11.33 -7.44
CA ASP A 91 -43.61 -11.13 -7.42
C ASP A 91 -44.15 -11.50 -8.80
N GLU A 92 -45.26 -12.21 -8.80
CA GLU A 92 -46.16 -12.48 -9.92
C GLU A 92 -45.75 -13.51 -10.99
N ARG A 93 -45.94 -14.81 -10.69
CA ARG A 93 -46.62 -15.74 -11.62
C ARG A 93 -47.59 -16.66 -10.87
N GLU A 94 -48.86 -16.43 -11.19
CA GLU A 94 -50.06 -17.31 -11.16
C GLU A 94 -50.09 -18.55 -10.26
#